data_AF-A0A972WQF5-F1
#
_entry.id   AF-A0A972WQF5-F1
#
_cell.length_a   1.000
_cell.length_b   1.000
_cell.length_c   1.000
_cell.angle_alpha   90.00
_cell.angle_beta   90.00
_cell.angle_gamma   90.00
#
_symmetry.space_group_name_H-M   'P 1'
#
loop_
_entity.id
_entity.type
_entity.pdbx_description
1 polymer ?
#
loop_
_entity_poly.entity_id
_entity_poly.type
_entity_poly.pdbx_seq_one_letter_code
_entity_poly.pdbx_strand_id
1 'polypeptide(L)'
;MTIQMPGQTPGSGPFRGRTPPAKPLEVGDIAPSLPLVRRSGAAFDHQADEQAGKLHVLIFLAGPGKPASDAALRAFEAKRDAFAELGAEVQIVLTDAEAADAATSGVSLPFPVLADKTGAAFKAVGIGVTYGRVLQDHAAVLAIAPNLHVLARVAPGDRGDPAEAVLRRAVPLFERRKAGLITAIHPPVLIVPDVFGADECQRLMEIYRTTGKEFVDPGHNQLQGRTTDVKMRIPEYGRSDRVDHWVCAAETNGYIDQRLVPRLVPEIEKAFNYKVTRHERYRIACYEGARGGSEHGHRDNTLPFVAHRRFAVTLNLNSDAYEGAELRFPEFGDGLYKPPSGAAIVFSCSLLHEVMGMRSGSRYALLAFLFGEN
;
A
#
# COMPACT_ATOMS: atom_id res chain seq x y z
N MET A 1 -39.98 -31.36 20.13
CA MET A 1 -39.34 -31.07 21.44
C MET A 1 -38.71 -29.70 21.29
N THR A 2 -39.35 -28.71 21.89
CA THR A 2 -38.97 -27.29 21.82
C THR A 2 -38.05 -26.96 22.99
N ILE A 3 -37.38 -25.80 22.90
CA ILE A 3 -36.76 -25.00 23.99
C ILE A 3 -35.28 -25.40 24.24
N GLN A 4 -34.24 -24.55 24.25
CA GLN A 4 -34.09 -23.13 24.61
C GLN A 4 -32.80 -22.54 23.97
N MET A 5 -32.83 -21.29 23.55
CA MET A 5 -31.64 -20.42 23.46
C MET A 5 -31.42 -19.73 24.82
N PRO A 6 -30.17 -19.60 25.27
CA PRO A 6 -29.62 -18.29 25.66
C PRO A 6 -28.23 -18.10 25.01
N GLY A 7 -27.86 -16.95 24.45
CA GLY A 7 -27.97 -15.62 25.01
C GLY A 7 -26.66 -15.25 25.71
N GLN A 8 -25.71 -14.65 24.99
CA GLN A 8 -24.82 -13.54 25.40
C GLN A 8 -23.71 -13.33 24.38
N THR A 9 -23.69 -12.13 23.81
CA THR A 9 -22.59 -11.51 23.07
C THR A 9 -21.29 -11.53 23.89
N PRO A 10 -20.15 -11.99 23.36
CA PRO A 10 -18.85 -11.64 23.91
C PRO A 10 -18.59 -10.18 23.58
N GLY A 11 -18.54 -9.36 24.63
CA GLY A 11 -18.19 -7.96 24.55
C GLY A 11 -16.83 -7.73 23.90
N SER A 12 -16.73 -6.54 23.33
CA SER A 12 -15.52 -5.84 22.94
C SER A 12 -14.44 -5.93 24.03
N GLY A 13 -13.46 -6.80 23.82
CA GLY A 13 -12.17 -6.75 24.49
C GLY A 13 -11.28 -5.70 23.81
N PRO A 14 -10.37 -5.03 24.54
CA PRO A 14 -9.61 -3.91 24.02
C PRO A 14 -8.67 -4.38 22.91
N PHE A 15 -8.49 -3.54 21.87
CA PHE A 15 -7.40 -3.68 20.92
C PHE A 15 -6.09 -3.80 21.70
N ARG A 16 -5.53 -5.01 21.73
CA ARG A 16 -4.20 -5.25 22.30
C ARG A 16 -3.23 -4.36 21.53
N GLY A 17 -2.59 -3.46 22.27
CA GLY A 17 -1.71 -2.43 21.74
C GLY A 17 -0.75 -3.01 20.71
N ARG A 18 -0.86 -2.50 19.48
CA ARG A 18 0.21 -2.65 18.50
C ARG A 18 1.42 -1.93 19.09
N THR A 19 2.47 -2.67 19.39
CA THR A 19 3.77 -2.11 19.74
C THR A 19 4.12 -1.01 18.73
N PRO A 20 4.61 0.16 19.17
CA PRO A 20 5.03 1.22 18.24
C PRO A 20 6.00 0.64 17.22
N PRO A 21 5.91 1.03 15.94
CA PRO A 21 6.75 0.43 14.91
C PRO A 21 8.23 0.63 15.27
N ALA A 22 9.03 -0.43 15.08
CA ALA A 22 10.45 -0.42 15.43
C ALA A 22 11.26 0.56 14.56
N LYS A 23 10.69 0.99 13.44
CA LYS A 23 11.19 2.01 12.52
C LYS A 23 10.10 3.05 12.28
N PRO A 24 10.44 4.26 11.85
CA PRO A 24 9.45 5.22 11.37
C PRO A 24 8.59 4.60 10.26
N LEU A 25 7.32 5.01 10.19
CA LEU A 25 6.42 4.61 9.12
C LEU A 25 6.95 5.12 7.78
N GLU A 26 6.85 4.29 6.75
CA GLU A 26 7.23 4.65 5.39
C GLU A 26 6.00 4.73 4.49
N VAL A 27 6.15 5.42 3.35
CA VAL A 27 5.11 5.45 2.33
C VAL A 27 4.72 4.02 1.91
N GLY A 28 3.42 3.77 1.83
CA GLY A 28 2.82 2.49 1.48
C GLY A 28 2.52 1.60 2.68
N ASP A 29 3.12 1.84 3.85
CA ASP A 29 2.84 1.07 5.06
C ASP A 29 1.39 1.28 5.52
N ILE A 30 0.75 0.25 6.09
CA ILE A 30 -0.57 0.43 6.72
C ILE A 30 -0.37 1.14 8.06
N ALA A 31 -0.92 2.34 8.19
CA ALA A 31 -0.81 3.17 9.38
C ALA A 31 -1.46 2.45 10.58
N PRO A 32 -0.68 2.06 11.62
CA PRO A 32 -1.24 1.45 12.83
C PRO A 32 -2.07 2.49 13.57
N SER A 33 -2.96 2.04 14.47
CA SER A 33 -3.62 2.95 15.41
C SER A 33 -2.56 3.72 16.21
N LEU A 34 -2.73 5.04 16.29
CA LEU A 34 -1.84 5.94 17.00
C LEU A 34 -2.53 6.36 18.30
N PRO A 35 -1.84 6.36 19.47
CA PRO A 35 -2.46 6.66 20.77
C PRO A 35 -2.66 8.16 20.94
N LEU A 36 -3.56 8.72 20.15
CA LEU A 36 -3.89 10.14 20.11
C LEU A 36 -5.20 10.41 20.86
N VAL A 37 -5.28 11.57 21.51
CA VAL A 37 -6.49 12.02 22.20
C VAL A 37 -6.91 13.40 21.74
N ARG A 38 -8.22 13.63 21.64
CA ARG A 38 -8.80 14.95 21.38
C ARG A 38 -8.67 15.84 22.62
N ARG A 39 -8.82 17.16 22.44
CA ARG A 39 -8.87 18.13 23.56
C ARG A 39 -9.95 17.82 24.61
N SER A 40 -11.03 17.16 24.22
CA SER A 40 -12.08 16.70 25.14
C SER A 40 -11.65 15.53 26.05
N GLY A 41 -10.49 14.94 25.79
CA GLY A 41 -10.01 13.71 26.45
C GLY A 41 -10.45 12.42 25.77
N ALA A 42 -11.35 12.49 24.77
CA ALA A 42 -11.77 11.33 24.00
C ALA A 42 -10.62 10.76 23.15
N ALA A 43 -10.54 9.44 23.02
CA ALA A 43 -9.60 8.80 22.11
C ALA A 43 -9.87 9.19 20.66
N PHE A 44 -8.80 9.34 19.88
CA PHE A 44 -8.87 9.49 18.43
C PHE A 44 -8.21 8.29 17.78
N ASP A 45 -8.92 7.65 16.85
CA ASP A 45 -8.38 6.58 16.01
C ASP A 45 -8.85 6.80 14.57
N HIS A 46 -7.90 6.96 13.64
CA HIS A 46 -8.20 7.09 12.21
C HIS A 46 -8.78 5.80 11.60
N GLN A 47 -8.72 4.67 12.31
CA GLN A 47 -9.32 3.40 11.93
C GLN A 47 -10.77 3.23 12.43
N ALA A 48 -11.25 4.09 13.33
CA ALA A 48 -12.63 4.00 13.84
C ALA A 48 -13.66 4.35 12.77
N ASP A 49 -14.87 3.78 12.83
CA ASP A 49 -15.93 3.94 11.82
C ASP A 49 -16.23 5.40 11.43
N GLU A 50 -16.17 6.33 12.39
CA GLU A 50 -16.39 7.77 12.16
C GLU A 50 -15.23 8.49 11.41
N GLN A 51 -14.05 7.88 11.39
CA GLN A 51 -12.83 8.42 10.78
C GLN A 51 -12.37 7.62 9.55
N ALA A 52 -12.66 6.32 9.50
CA ALA A 52 -12.21 5.43 8.44
C ALA A 52 -12.73 5.89 7.06
N GLY A 53 -11.95 5.61 6.01
CA GLY A 53 -12.31 6.00 4.64
C GLY A 53 -12.04 7.47 4.29
N LYS A 54 -11.49 8.28 5.21
CA LYS A 54 -11.09 9.67 4.97
C LYS A 54 -9.59 9.80 4.73
N LEU A 55 -9.18 10.90 4.07
CA LEU A 55 -7.78 11.30 4.01
C LEU A 55 -7.43 12.03 5.31
N HIS A 56 -6.55 11.47 6.14
CA HIS A 56 -6.08 12.13 7.35
C HIS A 56 -4.72 12.76 7.10
N VAL A 57 -4.52 14.00 7.55
CA VAL A 57 -3.23 14.70 7.51
C VAL A 57 -2.86 15.11 8.92
N LEU A 58 -1.88 14.41 9.49
CA LEU A 58 -1.40 14.62 10.85
C LEU A 58 -0.10 15.44 10.81
N ILE A 59 -0.13 16.64 11.37
CA ILE A 59 0.99 17.59 11.42
C ILE A 59 1.61 17.52 12.82
N PHE A 60 2.74 16.85 12.95
CA PHE A 60 3.47 16.67 14.22
C PHE A 60 4.39 17.86 14.45
N LEU A 61 4.21 18.54 15.57
CA LEU A 61 4.93 19.78 15.89
C LEU A 61 5.66 19.66 17.22
N ALA A 62 6.79 20.37 17.35
CA ALA A 62 7.51 20.55 18.61
C ALA A 62 6.91 21.64 19.53
N GLY A 63 5.70 22.09 19.21
CA GLY A 63 4.97 23.11 19.96
C GLY A 63 4.75 24.39 19.15
N PRO A 64 3.75 25.20 19.52
CA PRO A 64 3.47 26.49 18.87
C PRO A 64 4.60 27.52 19.08
N GLY A 65 4.81 28.42 18.12
CA GLY A 65 5.80 29.49 18.21
C GLY A 65 7.24 29.03 17.94
N LYS A 66 7.43 27.75 17.59
CA LYS A 66 8.70 27.23 17.09
C LYS A 66 8.79 27.49 15.58
N PRO A 67 9.95 27.93 15.05
CA PRO A 67 10.08 28.27 13.63
C PRO A 67 9.63 27.17 12.66
N ALA A 68 10.04 25.91 12.88
CA ALA A 68 9.61 24.80 12.01
C ALA A 68 8.12 24.51 12.13
N SER A 69 7.58 24.57 13.36
CA SER A 69 6.14 24.40 13.61
C SER A 69 5.30 25.45 12.89
N ASP A 70 5.64 26.73 13.04
CA ASP A 70 4.89 27.81 12.44
C ASP A 70 5.01 27.81 10.90
N ALA A 71 6.16 27.39 10.36
CA ALA A 71 6.33 27.21 8.92
C ALA A 71 5.43 26.10 8.36
N ALA A 72 5.35 24.95 9.04
CA ALA A 72 4.44 23.87 8.66
C ALA A 72 2.97 24.31 8.73
N LEU A 73 2.56 24.97 9.82
CA LEU A 73 1.19 25.48 9.97
C LEU A 73 0.80 26.45 8.85
N ARG A 74 1.67 27.42 8.52
CA ARG A 74 1.44 28.36 7.40
C ARG A 74 1.29 27.64 6.07
N ALA A 75 2.09 26.61 5.81
CA ALA A 75 2.03 25.85 4.57
C ALA A 75 0.67 25.14 4.38
N PHE A 76 0.14 24.50 5.43
CA PHE A 76 -1.18 23.86 5.37
C PHE A 76 -2.33 24.86 5.37
N GLU A 77 -2.22 25.96 6.10
CA GLU A 77 -3.24 27.01 6.10
C GLU A 77 -3.37 27.68 4.74
N ALA A 78 -2.26 27.97 4.06
CA ALA A 78 -2.25 28.53 2.70
C ALA A 78 -2.88 27.61 1.65
N LYS A 79 -3.04 26.31 1.95
CA LYS A 79 -3.60 25.27 1.08
C LYS A 79 -4.88 24.64 1.65
N ARG A 80 -5.51 25.30 2.64
CA ARG A 80 -6.69 24.77 3.36
C ARG A 80 -7.80 24.32 2.40
N ASP A 81 -8.11 25.16 1.40
CA ASP A 81 -9.20 24.89 0.46
C ASP A 81 -8.92 23.66 -0.42
N ALA A 82 -7.67 23.49 -0.87
CA ALA A 82 -7.27 22.32 -1.66
C ALA A 82 -7.41 21.01 -0.85
N PHE A 83 -7.09 21.03 0.45
CA PHE A 83 -7.32 19.87 1.32
C PHE A 83 -8.81 19.65 1.61
N ALA A 84 -9.60 20.72 1.77
CA ALA A 84 -11.03 20.63 1.96
C ALA A 84 -11.75 20.05 0.73
N GLU A 85 -11.34 20.41 -0.50
CA GLU A 85 -11.87 19.84 -1.74
C GLU A 85 -11.61 18.33 -1.87
N LEU A 86 -10.52 17.83 -1.27
CA LEU A 86 -10.22 16.41 -1.17
C LEU A 86 -10.96 15.70 -0.03
N GLY A 87 -11.72 16.44 0.80
CA GLY A 87 -12.36 15.92 2.00
C GLY A 87 -11.35 15.49 3.07
N ALA A 88 -10.19 16.15 3.15
CA ALA A 88 -9.12 15.78 4.08
C ALA A 88 -9.39 16.30 5.50
N GLU A 89 -9.12 15.46 6.50
CA GLU A 89 -9.11 15.79 7.92
C GLU A 89 -7.69 16.22 8.32
N VAL A 90 -7.43 17.54 8.31
CA VAL A 90 -6.14 18.11 8.72
C VAL A 90 -6.13 18.36 10.22
N GLN A 91 -5.16 17.80 10.93
CA GLN A 91 -5.06 17.84 12.39
C GLN A 91 -3.61 18.10 12.83
N ILE A 92 -3.46 18.83 13.94
CA ILE A 92 -2.17 19.07 14.59
C ILE A 92 -1.97 18.01 15.67
N VAL A 93 -0.77 17.45 15.74
CA VAL A 93 -0.35 16.53 16.80
C VAL A 93 0.72 17.22 17.66
N LEU A 94 0.44 17.34 18.95
CA LEU A 94 1.34 17.87 19.98
C LEU A 94 1.60 16.81 21.04
N THR A 95 2.66 16.95 21.83
CA THR A 95 2.75 16.19 23.08
C THR A 95 1.67 16.68 24.06
N ASP A 96 1.30 15.85 25.04
CA ASP A 96 0.31 16.24 26.06
C ASP A 96 0.67 17.54 26.78
N ALA A 97 1.96 17.72 27.10
CA ALA A 97 2.47 18.94 27.72
C ALA A 97 2.31 20.17 26.81
N GLU A 98 2.67 20.06 25.54
CA GLU A 98 2.55 21.19 24.59
C GLU A 98 1.09 21.52 24.26
N ALA A 99 0.22 20.52 24.19
CA ALA A 99 -1.21 20.72 24.01
C ALA A 99 -1.82 21.48 25.21
N ALA A 100 -1.43 21.12 26.44
CA ALA A 100 -1.86 21.78 27.65
C ALA A 100 -1.34 23.24 27.73
N ASP A 101 -0.06 23.46 27.41
CA ASP A 101 0.56 24.79 27.40
C ASP A 101 -0.14 25.71 26.39
N ALA A 102 -0.40 25.22 25.18
CA ALA A 102 -1.10 25.97 24.13
C ALA A 102 -2.54 26.36 24.54
N ALA A 103 -3.26 25.43 25.18
CA ALA A 103 -4.61 25.68 25.68
C ALA A 103 -4.61 26.72 26.83
N THR A 104 -3.69 26.58 27.78
CA THR A 104 -3.56 27.50 28.93
C THR A 104 -3.15 28.90 28.49
N SER A 105 -2.29 28.99 27.48
CA SER A 105 -1.79 30.27 26.95
C SER A 105 -2.74 30.93 25.96
N GLY A 106 -3.90 30.31 25.66
CA GLY A 106 -4.88 30.85 24.71
C GLY A 106 -4.39 30.93 23.26
N VAL A 107 -3.40 30.10 22.89
CA VAL A 107 -2.87 30.08 21.52
C VAL A 107 -3.93 29.52 20.57
N SER A 108 -4.37 30.34 19.62
CA SER A 108 -5.25 29.91 18.54
C SER A 108 -4.45 29.14 17.50
N LEU A 109 -4.90 27.93 17.17
CA LEU A 109 -4.27 27.06 16.16
C LEU A 109 -5.23 26.84 14.99
N PRO A 110 -4.73 26.80 13.74
CA PRO A 110 -5.56 26.81 12.54
C PRO A 110 -6.31 25.50 12.26
N PHE A 111 -6.01 24.42 13.01
CA PHE A 111 -6.58 23.09 12.84
C PHE A 111 -6.86 22.43 14.21
N PRO A 112 -7.74 21.42 14.27
CA PRO A 112 -7.98 20.65 15.49
C PRO A 112 -6.69 20.02 16.04
N VAL A 113 -6.55 20.02 17.37
CA VAL A 113 -5.37 19.47 18.05
C VAL A 113 -5.68 18.09 18.64
N LEU A 114 -4.76 17.17 18.40
CA LEU A 114 -4.62 15.88 19.05
C LEU A 114 -3.37 15.89 19.94
N ALA A 115 -3.46 15.25 21.10
CA ALA A 115 -2.35 15.07 22.02
C ALA A 115 -1.83 13.62 21.98
N ASP A 116 -0.52 13.47 21.89
CA ASP A 116 0.18 12.20 22.13
C ASP A 116 0.71 12.17 23.56
N LYS A 117 0.04 11.38 24.41
CA LYS A 117 0.38 11.23 25.84
C LYS A 117 1.63 10.41 26.08
N THR A 118 2.02 9.59 25.11
CA THR A 118 3.04 8.55 25.30
C THR A 118 4.33 8.86 24.51
N GLY A 119 4.25 9.76 23.52
CA GLY A 119 5.30 10.00 22.54
C GLY A 119 5.40 8.91 21.46
N ALA A 120 4.51 7.91 21.48
CA ALA A 120 4.54 6.80 20.54
C ALA A 120 4.17 7.21 19.10
N ALA A 121 3.26 8.16 18.93
CA ALA A 121 2.89 8.69 17.62
C ALA A 121 4.05 9.53 17.04
N PHE A 122 4.70 10.37 17.87
CA PHE A 122 5.92 11.07 17.46
C PHE A 122 7.05 10.10 17.07
N LYS A 123 7.25 9.04 17.85
CA LYS A 123 8.24 8.00 17.52
C LYS A 123 7.92 7.32 16.17
N ALA A 124 6.65 7.08 15.87
CA ALA A 124 6.22 6.48 14.61
C ALA A 124 6.55 7.33 13.38
N VAL A 125 6.75 8.64 13.53
CA VAL A 125 7.22 9.53 12.44
C VAL A 125 8.71 9.87 12.53
N GLY A 126 9.42 9.29 13.49
CA GLY A 126 10.87 9.47 13.68
C GLY A 126 11.27 10.66 14.55
N ILE A 127 10.33 11.22 15.33
CA ILE A 127 10.62 12.29 16.29
C ILE A 127 10.79 11.70 17.69
N GLY A 128 11.90 12.02 18.34
CA GLY A 128 12.15 11.66 19.74
C GLY A 128 11.44 12.59 20.71
N VAL A 129 10.80 12.01 21.73
CA VAL A 129 10.18 12.75 22.85
C VAL A 129 10.99 12.46 24.12
N THR A 130 11.43 13.51 24.81
CA THR A 130 12.21 13.42 26.05
C THR A 130 11.54 14.23 27.13
N TYR A 131 11.30 13.62 28.30
CA TYR A 131 10.53 14.21 29.40
C TYR A 131 9.16 14.79 28.96
N GLY A 132 8.48 14.11 28.03
CA GLY A 132 7.16 14.52 27.53
C GLY A 132 7.16 15.69 26.55
N ARG A 133 8.33 16.11 26.04
CA ARG A 133 8.46 17.24 25.09
C ARG A 133 9.34 16.88 23.91
N VAL A 134 9.14 17.57 22.79
CA VAL A 134 10.05 17.52 21.64
C VAL A 134 11.11 18.60 21.84
N LEU A 135 12.37 18.20 22.05
CA LEU A 135 13.44 19.15 22.39
C LEU A 135 14.01 19.90 21.18
N GLN A 136 13.94 19.28 20.00
CA GLN A 136 14.42 19.85 18.74
C GLN A 136 13.28 20.57 18.02
N ASP A 137 13.59 21.64 17.28
CA ASP A 137 12.62 22.35 16.44
C ASP A 137 12.29 21.51 15.20
N HIS A 138 11.44 20.50 15.41
CA HIS A 138 11.04 19.53 14.39
C HIS A 138 9.56 19.71 14.05
N ALA A 139 9.29 19.60 12.74
CA ALA A 139 7.95 19.36 12.22
C ALA A 139 8.01 18.13 11.30
N ALA A 140 7.00 17.28 11.38
CA ALA A 140 6.81 16.17 10.46
C ALA A 140 5.35 16.07 10.04
N VAL A 141 5.10 15.45 8.89
CA VAL A 141 3.75 15.22 8.40
C VAL A 141 3.56 13.76 8.06
N LEU A 142 2.42 13.21 8.46
CA LEU A 142 1.94 11.92 8.02
C LEU A 142 0.57 12.09 7.35
N ALA A 143 0.48 11.73 6.06
CA ALA A 143 -0.79 11.65 5.35
C ALA A 143 -1.21 10.19 5.21
N ILE A 144 -2.41 9.86 5.65
CA ILE A 144 -2.98 8.51 5.64
C ILE A 144 -4.14 8.50 4.66
N ALA A 145 -4.04 7.67 3.63
CA ALA A 145 -5.09 7.53 2.62
C ALA A 145 -6.33 6.80 3.21
N PRO A 146 -7.49 6.89 2.55
CA PRO A 146 -8.72 6.20 2.96
C PRO A 146 -8.62 4.68 3.17
N ASN A 147 -7.67 4.01 2.52
CA ASN A 147 -7.38 2.58 2.71
C ASN A 147 -6.39 2.32 3.88
N LEU A 148 -6.10 3.33 4.70
CA LEU A 148 -5.16 3.32 5.83
C LEU A 148 -3.68 3.23 5.45
N HIS A 149 -3.33 3.22 4.16
CA HIS A 149 -1.92 3.27 3.76
C HIS A 149 -1.35 4.67 3.99
N VAL A 150 -0.08 4.75 4.37
CA VAL A 150 0.67 6.00 4.43
C VAL A 150 0.88 6.50 3.01
N LEU A 151 0.13 7.53 2.65
CA LEU A 151 0.18 8.17 1.34
C LEU A 151 1.45 9.01 1.18
N ALA A 152 1.77 9.77 2.21
CA ALA A 152 2.92 10.67 2.24
C ALA A 152 3.50 10.76 3.66
N ARG A 153 4.82 10.87 3.73
CA ARG A 153 5.54 11.26 4.93
C ARG A 153 6.51 12.37 4.57
N VAL A 154 6.52 13.43 5.38
CA VAL A 154 7.54 14.49 5.34
C VAL A 154 8.29 14.41 6.66
N ALA A 155 9.56 14.01 6.60
CA ALA A 155 10.39 13.80 7.77
C ALA A 155 10.93 15.13 8.32
N PRO A 156 11.35 15.19 9.60
CA PRO A 156 12.03 16.35 10.14
C PRO A 156 13.27 16.71 9.30
N GLY A 157 13.34 17.96 8.87
CA GLY A 157 14.47 18.47 8.07
C GLY A 157 14.34 18.28 6.56
N ASP A 158 13.28 17.61 6.07
CA ASP A 158 12.99 17.58 4.63
C ASP A 158 12.78 19.00 4.09
N ARG A 159 13.36 19.27 2.91
CA ARG A 159 13.25 20.59 2.26
C ARG A 159 11.98 20.68 1.44
N GLY A 160 11.42 21.89 1.38
CA GLY A 160 10.27 22.22 0.56
C GLY A 160 9.00 22.45 1.36
N ASP A 161 7.89 22.65 0.65
CA ASP A 161 6.58 22.87 1.24
C ASP A 161 5.96 21.50 1.63
N PRO A 162 5.74 21.23 2.93
CA PRO A 162 5.22 19.95 3.38
C PRO A 162 3.77 19.70 2.93
N ALA A 163 2.97 20.75 2.75
CA ALA A 163 1.60 20.65 2.27
C ALA A 163 1.56 20.32 0.77
N GLU A 164 2.43 20.95 -0.03
CA GLU A 164 2.59 20.62 -1.44
C GLU A 164 3.06 19.18 -1.65
N ALA A 165 3.98 18.70 -0.80
CA ALA A 165 4.46 17.33 -0.85
C ALA A 165 3.33 16.29 -0.68
N VAL A 166 2.34 16.58 0.18
CA VAL A 166 1.14 15.75 0.35
C VAL A 166 0.20 15.88 -0.85
N LEU A 167 -0.13 17.12 -1.28
CA LEU A 167 -1.09 17.35 -2.38
C LEU A 167 -0.64 16.71 -3.69
N ARG A 168 0.65 16.76 -4.01
CA ARG A 168 1.24 16.11 -5.20
C ARG A 168 0.93 14.61 -5.29
N ARG A 169 0.69 13.95 -4.15
CA ARG A 169 0.30 12.53 -4.09
C ARG A 169 -1.22 12.36 -3.96
N ALA A 170 -1.88 13.20 -3.18
CA ALA A 170 -3.31 13.10 -2.90
C ALA A 170 -4.18 13.47 -4.11
N VAL A 171 -3.88 14.55 -4.83
CA VAL A 171 -4.71 15.01 -5.95
C VAL A 171 -4.84 13.94 -7.04
N PRO A 172 -3.74 13.34 -7.58
CA PRO A 172 -3.87 12.28 -8.59
C PRO A 172 -4.59 11.02 -8.08
N LEU A 173 -4.44 10.69 -6.80
CA LEU A 173 -5.16 9.57 -6.20
C LEU A 173 -6.68 9.79 -6.22
N PHE A 174 -7.13 10.97 -5.79
CA PHE A 174 -8.56 11.28 -5.69
C PHE A 174 -9.22 11.51 -7.06
N GLU A 175 -8.51 12.12 -8.01
CA GLU A 175 -9.01 12.25 -9.39
C GLU A 175 -9.24 10.87 -10.04
N ARG A 176 -8.33 9.92 -9.83
CA ARG A 176 -8.52 8.53 -10.29
C ARG A 176 -9.72 7.84 -9.64
N ARG A 177 -10.06 8.19 -8.39
CA ARG A 177 -11.23 7.62 -7.71
C ARG A 177 -12.55 8.20 -8.21
N LYS A 178 -12.58 9.49 -8.57
CA LYS A 178 -13.76 10.14 -9.17
C LYS A 178 -14.06 9.61 -10.58
N ALA A 179 -13.04 9.19 -11.32
CA ALA A 179 -13.15 8.82 -12.74
C ALA A 179 -13.81 7.45 -13.03
N GLY A 180 -14.19 6.66 -12.02
CA GLY A 180 -14.64 5.28 -12.22
C GLY A 180 -16.16 5.09 -12.29
N LEU A 181 -16.69 4.86 -13.50
CA LEU A 181 -17.93 4.10 -13.68
C LEU A 181 -17.62 2.63 -13.34
N ILE A 182 -18.31 2.05 -12.35
CA ILE A 182 -18.19 0.63 -12.02
C ILE A 182 -18.71 -0.17 -13.23
N THR A 183 -17.93 -1.15 -13.69
CA THR A 183 -18.37 -2.11 -14.72
C THR A 183 -19.66 -2.79 -14.26
N ALA A 184 -20.65 -2.96 -15.15
CA ALA A 184 -21.97 -3.51 -14.78
C ALA A 184 -21.87 -4.86 -14.04
N ILE A 185 -20.82 -5.64 -14.32
CA ILE A 185 -20.39 -6.81 -13.55
C ILE A 185 -18.90 -6.62 -13.23
N HIS A 186 -18.51 -6.78 -11.96
CA HIS A 186 -17.12 -6.67 -11.50
C HIS A 186 -16.64 -8.04 -10.99
N PRO A 187 -15.49 -8.56 -11.46
CA PRO A 187 -14.90 -9.79 -10.93
C PRO A 187 -14.52 -9.60 -9.45
N PRO A 188 -14.46 -10.68 -8.65
CA PRO A 188 -14.05 -10.61 -7.24
C PRO A 188 -12.54 -10.42 -7.13
N VAL A 189 -12.05 -9.25 -7.56
CA VAL A 189 -10.65 -8.84 -7.48
C VAL A 189 -10.48 -7.75 -6.44
N LEU A 190 -9.35 -7.80 -5.74
CA LEU A 190 -8.93 -6.75 -4.82
C LEU A 190 -7.83 -5.92 -5.50
N ILE A 191 -8.08 -4.63 -5.66
CA ILE A 191 -7.07 -3.67 -6.12
C ILE A 191 -6.56 -2.92 -4.89
N VAL A 192 -5.28 -3.12 -4.56
CA VAL A 192 -4.61 -2.42 -3.45
C VAL A 192 -3.67 -1.36 -4.06
N PRO A 193 -3.94 -0.07 -3.85
CA PRO A 193 -3.06 0.99 -4.30
C PRO A 193 -1.82 1.10 -3.38
N ASP A 194 -0.77 1.76 -3.88
CA ASP A 194 0.38 2.19 -3.08
C ASP A 194 1.10 1.06 -2.31
N VAL A 195 1.15 -0.15 -2.89
CA VAL A 195 1.93 -1.26 -2.31
C VAL A 195 3.43 -0.96 -2.49
N PHE A 196 3.82 -0.50 -3.69
CA PHE A 196 5.18 -0.09 -4.01
C PHE A 196 5.23 1.38 -4.42
N GLY A 197 6.24 2.10 -3.93
CA GLY A 197 6.58 3.45 -4.40
C GLY A 197 7.28 3.44 -5.78
N ALA A 198 7.44 4.62 -6.37
CA ALA A 198 8.07 4.78 -7.69
C ALA A 198 9.51 4.24 -7.73
N ASP A 199 10.32 4.56 -6.72
CA ASP A 199 11.72 4.09 -6.63
C ASP A 199 11.80 2.56 -6.49
N GLU A 200 10.82 1.97 -5.80
CA GLU A 200 10.72 0.52 -5.60
C GLU A 200 10.35 -0.18 -6.92
N CYS A 201 9.42 0.41 -7.67
CA CYS A 201 9.08 -0.05 -9.03
C CYS A 201 10.28 0.05 -9.97
N GLN A 202 10.98 1.19 -9.96
CA GLN A 202 12.17 1.42 -10.78
C GLN A 202 13.27 0.42 -10.46
N ARG A 203 13.52 0.17 -9.17
CA ARG A 203 14.53 -0.80 -8.72
C ARG A 203 14.25 -2.21 -9.23
N LEU A 204 13.00 -2.69 -9.18
CA LEU A 204 12.66 -4.01 -9.73
C LEU A 204 12.83 -4.07 -11.25
N MET A 205 12.45 -3.02 -11.97
CA MET A 205 12.73 -2.94 -13.41
C MET A 205 14.23 -2.96 -13.71
N GLU A 206 15.04 -2.31 -12.89
CA GLU A 206 16.49 -2.30 -13.05
C GLU A 206 17.12 -3.68 -12.78
N ILE A 207 16.63 -4.40 -11.76
CA ILE A 207 17.02 -5.79 -11.51
C ILE A 207 16.74 -6.65 -12.74
N TYR A 208 15.54 -6.58 -13.31
CA TYR A 208 15.22 -7.28 -14.55
C TYR A 208 16.20 -6.94 -15.69
N ARG A 209 16.59 -5.66 -15.82
CA ARG A 209 17.47 -5.21 -16.91
C ARG A 209 18.91 -5.60 -16.70
N THR A 210 19.40 -5.77 -15.48
CA THR A 210 20.83 -5.89 -15.19
C THR A 210 21.25 -7.28 -14.72
N THR A 211 20.36 -8.04 -14.08
CA THR A 211 20.68 -9.36 -13.52
C THR A 211 19.99 -10.49 -14.30
N GLY A 212 20.25 -11.74 -13.90
CA GLY A 212 19.55 -12.93 -14.41
C GLY A 212 19.66 -13.16 -15.92
N LYS A 213 20.81 -12.83 -16.52
CA LYS A 213 21.00 -12.89 -17.98
C LYS A 213 20.99 -14.31 -18.57
N GLU A 214 21.25 -15.32 -17.74
CA GLU A 214 21.12 -16.73 -18.12
C GLU A 214 19.66 -17.06 -18.43
N PHE A 215 19.42 -17.72 -19.56
CA PHE A 215 18.11 -18.26 -19.91
C PHE A 215 18.05 -19.75 -19.57
N VAL A 216 16.95 -20.16 -18.94
CA VAL A 216 16.62 -21.57 -18.71
C VAL A 216 15.40 -22.00 -19.52
N ASP A 217 15.31 -23.31 -19.77
CA ASP A 217 14.16 -23.89 -20.43
C ASP A 217 12.89 -23.74 -19.58
N PRO A 218 11.71 -23.60 -20.23
CA PRO A 218 10.43 -23.53 -19.51
C PRO A 218 10.19 -24.75 -18.63
N GLY A 219 9.82 -24.53 -17.36
CA GLY A 219 9.42 -25.60 -16.46
C GLY A 219 9.62 -25.30 -14.98
N HIS A 220 8.68 -25.74 -14.15
CA HIS A 220 8.66 -25.46 -12.70
C HIS A 220 9.80 -26.15 -11.93
N ASN A 221 10.35 -27.25 -12.46
CA ASN A 221 11.38 -28.05 -11.77
C ASN A 221 12.83 -27.59 -12.03
N GLN A 222 13.05 -26.59 -12.91
CA GLN A 222 14.41 -26.20 -13.34
C GLN A 222 15.20 -25.38 -12.30
N LEU A 223 14.55 -24.91 -11.23
CA LEU A 223 15.11 -23.93 -10.30
C LEU A 223 15.46 -24.47 -8.91
N GLN A 224 15.35 -25.80 -8.69
CA GLN A 224 15.51 -26.41 -7.36
C GLN A 224 16.79 -25.96 -6.64
N GLY A 225 16.64 -25.31 -5.49
CA GLY A 225 17.76 -24.83 -4.66
C GLY A 225 18.57 -23.67 -5.25
N ARG A 226 18.22 -23.16 -6.45
CA ARG A 226 18.96 -22.08 -7.11
C ARG A 226 18.86 -20.77 -6.33
N THR A 227 19.99 -20.07 -6.22
CA THR A 227 20.15 -18.80 -5.50
C THR A 227 20.49 -17.63 -6.41
N THR A 228 20.77 -17.87 -7.69
CA THR A 228 21.05 -16.85 -8.70
C THR A 228 19.86 -16.67 -9.63
N ASP A 229 19.50 -15.42 -9.90
CA ASP A 229 18.39 -15.09 -10.78
C ASP A 229 18.63 -15.62 -12.20
N VAL A 230 17.54 -15.94 -12.91
CA VAL A 230 17.56 -16.35 -14.32
C VAL A 230 16.33 -15.88 -15.06
N LYS A 231 16.39 -15.92 -16.39
CA LYS A 231 15.27 -15.63 -17.28
C LYS A 231 14.70 -16.89 -17.90
N MET A 232 13.41 -16.86 -18.16
CA MET A 232 12.68 -17.93 -18.80
C MET A 232 11.73 -17.30 -19.83
N ARG A 233 11.83 -17.75 -21.10
CA ARG A 233 10.81 -17.41 -22.10
C ARG A 233 9.56 -18.20 -21.77
N ILE A 234 8.39 -17.59 -21.84
CA ILE A 234 7.13 -18.25 -21.52
C ILE A 234 6.37 -18.53 -22.82
N PRO A 235 6.45 -19.76 -23.39
CA PRO A 235 5.83 -20.09 -24.67
C PRO A 235 4.37 -20.54 -24.56
N GLU A 236 3.75 -20.39 -23.38
CA GLU A 236 2.39 -20.85 -23.12
C GLU A 236 1.42 -20.34 -24.18
N TYR A 237 0.65 -21.27 -24.76
CA TYR A 237 -0.32 -20.99 -25.84
C TYR A 237 0.30 -20.36 -27.09
N GLY A 238 1.59 -20.63 -27.34
CA GLY A 238 2.32 -20.17 -28.52
C GLY A 238 2.73 -18.70 -28.46
N ARG A 239 2.69 -18.07 -27.28
CA ARG A 239 3.12 -16.67 -27.13
C ARG A 239 4.63 -16.52 -27.22
N SER A 240 5.10 -15.37 -27.69
CA SER A 240 6.52 -15.02 -27.86
C SER A 240 6.93 -13.72 -27.17
N ASP A 241 5.97 -12.99 -26.60
CA ASP A 241 6.15 -11.64 -26.03
C ASP A 241 6.58 -11.63 -24.56
N ARG A 242 6.57 -12.77 -23.86
CA ARG A 242 6.77 -12.82 -22.40
C ARG A 242 8.09 -13.47 -22.00
N VAL A 243 8.81 -12.76 -21.13
CA VAL A 243 9.97 -13.28 -20.40
C VAL A 243 9.78 -13.06 -18.91
N ASP A 244 9.88 -14.13 -18.13
CA ASP A 244 9.87 -14.06 -16.67
C ASP A 244 11.31 -14.07 -16.15
N HIS A 245 11.64 -13.07 -15.34
CA HIS A 245 12.83 -13.06 -14.49
C HIS A 245 12.50 -13.70 -13.15
N TRP A 246 13.06 -14.88 -12.89
CA TRP A 246 12.84 -15.61 -11.65
C TRP A 246 13.76 -15.10 -10.55
N VAL A 247 13.16 -14.55 -9.50
CA VAL A 247 13.89 -13.98 -8.36
C VAL A 247 14.33 -15.10 -7.44
N CYS A 248 15.60 -15.47 -7.53
CA CYS A 248 16.23 -16.53 -6.75
C CYS A 248 17.15 -15.99 -5.65
N ALA A 249 17.69 -14.77 -5.85
CA ALA A 249 18.53 -14.11 -4.86
C ALA A 249 17.75 -13.81 -3.57
N ALA A 250 18.32 -14.19 -2.42
CA ALA A 250 17.70 -14.00 -1.11
C ALA A 250 17.54 -12.51 -0.77
N GLU A 251 18.49 -11.66 -1.16
CA GLU A 251 18.43 -10.21 -0.94
C GLU A 251 17.20 -9.59 -1.64
N THR A 252 16.98 -9.94 -2.91
CA THR A 252 15.85 -9.42 -3.69
C THR A 252 14.51 -9.95 -3.16
N ASN A 253 14.44 -11.24 -2.77
CA ASN A 253 13.25 -11.77 -2.10
C ASN A 253 12.95 -11.01 -0.81
N GLY A 254 13.94 -10.84 0.08
CA GLY A 254 13.78 -10.08 1.31
C GLY A 254 13.38 -8.62 1.09
N TYR A 255 13.90 -7.98 0.04
CA TYR A 255 13.50 -6.62 -0.34
C TYR A 255 12.01 -6.54 -0.73
N ILE A 256 11.51 -7.51 -1.50
CA ILE A 256 10.11 -7.61 -1.90
C ILE A 256 9.23 -7.92 -0.68
N ASP A 257 9.61 -8.91 0.13
CA ASP A 257 8.85 -9.34 1.31
C ASP A 257 8.66 -8.22 2.32
N GLN A 258 9.70 -7.43 2.58
CA GLN A 258 9.65 -6.28 3.48
C GLN A 258 8.62 -5.22 3.09
N ARG A 259 8.12 -5.25 1.85
CA ARG A 259 7.08 -4.35 1.34
C ARG A 259 5.76 -5.07 1.17
N LEU A 260 5.77 -6.18 0.46
CA LEU A 260 4.56 -6.92 0.10
C LEU A 260 3.86 -7.47 1.35
N VAL A 261 4.60 -8.04 2.30
CA VAL A 261 4.00 -8.62 3.51
C VAL A 261 3.26 -7.57 4.34
N PRO A 262 3.86 -6.45 4.79
CA PRO A 262 3.14 -5.48 5.62
C PRO A 262 2.08 -4.66 4.86
N ARG A 263 2.18 -4.54 3.53
CA ARG A 263 1.32 -3.63 2.74
C ARG A 263 0.21 -4.34 1.93
N LEU A 264 0.35 -5.63 1.65
CA LEU A 264 -0.61 -6.37 0.83
C LEU A 264 -1.30 -7.50 1.60
N VAL A 265 -0.58 -8.28 2.40
CA VAL A 265 -1.16 -9.45 3.07
C VAL A 265 -2.32 -9.09 4.01
N PRO A 266 -2.24 -8.03 4.84
CA PRO A 266 -3.37 -7.62 5.68
C PRO A 266 -4.61 -7.20 4.88
N GLU A 267 -4.43 -6.64 3.69
CA GLU A 267 -5.54 -6.26 2.80
C GLU A 267 -6.25 -7.50 2.24
N ILE A 268 -5.50 -8.55 1.90
CA ILE A 268 -6.05 -9.85 1.48
C ILE A 268 -6.83 -10.50 2.64
N GLU A 269 -6.25 -10.51 3.84
CA GLU A 269 -6.92 -11.06 5.03
C GLU A 269 -8.22 -10.31 5.33
N LYS A 270 -8.20 -8.97 5.25
CA LYS A 270 -9.39 -8.11 5.44
C LYS A 270 -10.47 -8.37 4.40
N ALA A 271 -10.11 -8.50 3.13
CA ALA A 271 -11.08 -8.59 2.03
C ALA A 271 -11.64 -10.01 1.84
N PHE A 272 -10.81 -11.04 2.06
CA PHE A 272 -11.14 -12.43 1.73
C PHE A 272 -11.20 -13.35 2.96
N ASN A 273 -10.99 -12.81 4.17
CA ASN A 273 -10.93 -13.59 5.42
C ASN A 273 -9.95 -14.77 5.33
N TYR A 274 -8.82 -14.56 4.64
CA TYR A 274 -7.83 -15.60 4.40
C TYR A 274 -6.44 -15.14 4.84
N LYS A 275 -5.82 -15.92 5.72
CA LYS A 275 -4.46 -15.63 6.20
C LYS A 275 -3.41 -16.23 5.27
N VAL A 276 -2.79 -15.39 4.45
CA VAL A 276 -1.61 -15.79 3.66
C VAL A 276 -0.42 -15.99 4.59
N THR A 277 0.22 -17.16 4.51
CA THR A 277 1.42 -17.50 5.29
C THR A 277 2.60 -17.89 4.42
N ARG A 278 2.38 -18.11 3.12
CA ARG A 278 3.36 -18.63 2.17
C ARG A 278 3.19 -18.00 0.79
N HIS A 279 4.27 -17.99 0.03
CA HIS A 279 4.26 -17.62 -1.38
C HIS A 279 5.19 -18.52 -2.19
N GLU A 280 4.91 -18.67 -3.48
CA GLU A 280 5.89 -19.20 -4.43
C GLU A 280 6.96 -18.14 -4.73
N ARG A 281 8.05 -18.56 -5.42
CA ARG A 281 9.09 -17.62 -5.87
C ARG A 281 8.50 -16.50 -6.73
N TYR A 282 8.92 -15.28 -6.44
CA TYR A 282 8.54 -14.11 -7.21
C TYR A 282 9.10 -14.14 -8.64
N ARG A 283 8.37 -13.51 -9.55
CA ARG A 283 8.81 -13.32 -10.94
C ARG A 283 8.62 -11.87 -11.34
N ILE A 284 9.60 -11.29 -12.04
CA ILE A 284 9.41 -10.00 -12.72
C ILE A 284 9.16 -10.34 -14.19
N ALA A 285 7.89 -10.25 -14.60
CA ALA A 285 7.48 -10.48 -15.97
C ALA A 285 7.71 -9.23 -16.82
N CYS A 286 8.22 -9.43 -18.03
CA CYS A 286 8.31 -8.42 -19.08
C CYS A 286 7.51 -8.88 -20.30
N TYR A 287 6.58 -8.04 -20.76
CA TYR A 287 5.85 -8.22 -22.00
C TYR A 287 6.30 -7.19 -23.02
N GLU A 288 6.72 -7.63 -24.20
CA GLU A 288 7.26 -6.76 -25.25
C GLU A 288 7.01 -7.35 -26.64
N GLY A 289 6.63 -6.48 -27.58
CA GLY A 289 6.39 -6.86 -28.97
C GLY A 289 5.08 -7.62 -29.19
N ALA A 290 4.97 -8.26 -30.35
CA ALA A 290 3.76 -8.99 -30.73
C ALA A 290 3.60 -10.26 -29.89
N ARG A 291 2.38 -10.45 -29.36
CA ARG A 291 2.04 -11.60 -28.50
C ARG A 291 2.38 -12.94 -29.14
N GLY A 292 2.02 -13.13 -30.41
CA GLY A 292 1.99 -14.45 -31.05
C GLY A 292 0.93 -15.38 -30.42
N GLY A 293 0.78 -16.56 -31.01
CA GLY A 293 -0.11 -17.62 -30.50
C GLY A 293 -1.59 -17.21 -30.42
N SER A 294 -2.36 -17.96 -29.64
CA SER A 294 -3.81 -17.72 -29.46
C SER A 294 -4.10 -16.99 -28.15
N GLU A 295 -5.01 -16.02 -28.17
CA GLU A 295 -5.64 -15.49 -26.95
C GLU A 295 -6.26 -16.65 -26.16
N HIS A 296 -5.93 -16.71 -24.86
CA HIS A 296 -6.32 -17.80 -23.99
C HIS A 296 -6.36 -17.35 -22.53
N GLY A 297 -7.54 -17.44 -21.92
CA GLY A 297 -7.69 -17.33 -20.47
C GLY A 297 -7.27 -18.61 -19.77
N HIS A 298 -6.61 -18.49 -18.62
CA HIS A 298 -6.16 -19.64 -17.83
C HIS A 298 -6.54 -19.47 -16.35
N ARG A 299 -6.30 -20.54 -15.59
CA ARG A 299 -6.41 -20.60 -14.12
C ARG A 299 -5.10 -21.12 -13.57
N ASP A 300 -4.66 -20.54 -12.47
CA ASP A 300 -3.33 -20.80 -11.93
C ASP A 300 -3.24 -22.01 -11.00
N ASN A 301 -4.35 -22.70 -10.72
CA ASN A 301 -4.42 -23.79 -9.74
C ASN A 301 -5.03 -25.10 -10.26
N THR A 302 -5.06 -25.30 -11.59
CA THR A 302 -5.71 -26.47 -12.21
C THR A 302 -4.87 -27.74 -12.26
N LEU A 303 -3.53 -27.62 -12.16
CA LEU A 303 -2.63 -28.77 -12.17
C LEU A 303 -2.24 -29.19 -10.73
N PRO A 304 -1.99 -30.49 -10.46
CA PRO A 304 -1.74 -30.98 -9.10
C PRO A 304 -0.62 -30.24 -8.35
N PHE A 305 0.46 -29.88 -9.04
CA PHE A 305 1.62 -29.21 -8.41
C PHE A 305 1.38 -27.73 -8.09
N VAL A 306 0.32 -27.10 -8.61
CA VAL A 306 -0.07 -25.70 -8.33
C VAL A 306 -1.43 -25.57 -7.64
N ALA A 307 -2.09 -26.70 -7.30
CA ALA A 307 -3.40 -26.73 -6.65
C ALA A 307 -3.44 -26.03 -5.27
N HIS A 308 -2.27 -25.83 -4.66
CA HIS A 308 -2.11 -25.13 -3.39
C HIS A 308 -2.26 -23.61 -3.51
N ARG A 309 -2.09 -23.03 -4.71
CA ARG A 309 -2.21 -21.58 -4.92
C ARG A 309 -3.63 -21.11 -4.61
N ARG A 310 -3.74 -19.99 -3.88
CA ARG A 310 -5.03 -19.38 -3.52
C ARG A 310 -5.23 -18.08 -4.27
N PHE A 311 -4.22 -17.22 -4.23
CA PHE A 311 -4.27 -15.92 -4.90
C PHE A 311 -3.12 -15.75 -5.87
N ALA A 312 -3.43 -15.16 -7.02
CA ALA A 312 -2.46 -14.57 -7.92
C ALA A 312 -2.39 -13.08 -7.63
N VAL A 313 -1.16 -12.55 -7.61
CA VAL A 313 -0.88 -11.13 -7.45
C VAL A 313 -0.15 -10.65 -8.68
N THR A 314 -0.66 -9.58 -9.28
CA THR A 314 0.05 -8.82 -10.30
C THR A 314 0.24 -7.40 -9.77
N LEU A 315 1.49 -7.04 -9.47
CA LEU A 315 1.87 -5.68 -9.08
C LEU A 315 2.49 -4.98 -10.29
N ASN A 316 1.83 -3.93 -10.77
CA ASN A 316 2.22 -3.23 -11.98
C ASN A 316 3.39 -2.26 -11.70
N LEU A 317 4.44 -2.26 -12.53
CA LEU A 317 5.65 -1.47 -12.26
C LEU A 317 5.76 -0.20 -13.12
N ASN A 318 5.04 -0.12 -14.25
CA ASN A 318 5.16 1.00 -15.20
C ASN A 318 3.91 1.25 -16.06
N SER A 319 2.70 1.17 -15.48
CA SER A 319 1.43 1.27 -16.20
C SER A 319 1.29 2.46 -17.14
N ASP A 320 1.89 3.60 -16.82
CA ASP A 320 1.77 4.82 -17.62
C ASP A 320 2.72 4.84 -18.85
N ALA A 321 3.58 3.82 -19.00
CA ALA A 321 4.63 3.76 -20.02
C ALA A 321 4.37 2.75 -21.16
N TYR A 322 3.18 2.14 -21.21
CA TYR A 322 2.81 1.18 -22.26
C TYR A 322 1.30 1.22 -22.58
N GLU A 323 0.93 0.67 -23.73
CA GLU A 323 -0.45 0.34 -24.09
C GLU A 323 -0.57 -1.14 -24.39
N GLY A 324 -1.71 -1.76 -24.04
CA GLY A 324 -1.89 -3.21 -24.16
C GLY A 324 -1.58 -3.94 -22.86
N ALA A 325 -1.53 -5.27 -22.92
CA ALA A 325 -1.27 -6.16 -21.79
C ALA A 325 -2.10 -5.87 -20.53
N GLU A 326 -3.30 -5.34 -20.71
CA GLU A 326 -4.31 -5.25 -19.65
C GLU A 326 -4.75 -6.67 -19.23
N LEU A 327 -5.22 -6.80 -18.00
CA LEU A 327 -5.80 -8.04 -17.50
C LEU A 327 -7.30 -8.07 -17.80
N ARG A 328 -7.82 -9.19 -18.28
CA ARG A 328 -9.25 -9.43 -18.51
C ARG A 328 -9.72 -10.63 -17.67
N PHE A 329 -10.96 -10.56 -17.18
CA PHE A 329 -11.64 -11.66 -16.49
C PHE A 329 -12.92 -12.05 -17.24
N PRO A 330 -12.83 -12.89 -18.29
CA PRO A 330 -13.92 -13.09 -19.25
C PRO A 330 -15.22 -13.62 -18.63
N GLU A 331 -15.15 -14.33 -17.50
CA GLU A 331 -16.33 -14.84 -16.78
C GLU A 331 -17.19 -13.73 -16.16
N PHE A 332 -16.66 -12.51 -16.05
CA PHE A 332 -17.31 -11.33 -15.47
C PHE A 332 -17.49 -10.19 -16.48
N GLY A 333 -17.11 -10.41 -17.74
CA GLY A 333 -17.25 -9.46 -18.84
C GLY A 333 -15.93 -9.06 -19.50
N ASP A 334 -16.02 -8.16 -20.48
CA ASP A 334 -14.87 -7.70 -21.28
C ASP A 334 -14.12 -6.51 -20.67
N GLY A 335 -14.40 -6.20 -19.39
CA GLY A 335 -13.69 -5.16 -18.66
C GLY A 335 -12.19 -5.42 -18.61
N LEU A 336 -11.40 -4.40 -18.94
CA LEU A 336 -9.94 -4.44 -18.89
C LEU A 336 -9.41 -3.76 -17.64
N TYR A 337 -8.47 -4.41 -16.96
CA TYR A 337 -7.89 -3.96 -15.71
C TYR A 337 -6.42 -3.59 -15.92
N LYS A 338 -6.12 -2.33 -15.63
CA LYS A 338 -4.77 -1.78 -15.65
C LYS A 338 -4.54 -0.91 -14.42
N PRO A 339 -4.32 -1.52 -13.23
CA PRO A 339 -3.95 -0.76 -12.04
C PRO A 339 -2.75 0.16 -12.31
N PRO A 340 -2.66 1.32 -11.65
CA PRO A 340 -1.51 2.22 -11.81
C PRO A 340 -0.21 1.56 -11.34
N SER A 341 0.94 2.14 -11.70
CA SER A 341 2.25 1.68 -11.21
C SER A 341 2.28 1.70 -9.68
N GLY A 342 2.83 0.65 -9.07
CA GLY A 342 2.89 0.48 -7.61
C GLY A 342 1.65 -0.17 -6.99
N ALA A 343 0.54 -0.31 -7.75
CA ALA A 343 -0.66 -1.00 -7.27
C ALA A 343 -0.64 -2.49 -7.61
N ALA A 344 -1.22 -3.29 -6.71
CA ALA A 344 -1.44 -4.71 -6.90
C ALA A 344 -2.90 -4.99 -7.27
N ILE A 345 -3.12 -5.89 -8.22
CA ILE A 345 -4.39 -6.60 -8.39
C ILE A 345 -4.24 -8.03 -7.88
N VAL A 346 -5.12 -8.41 -6.97
CA VAL A 346 -5.15 -9.72 -6.32
C VAL A 346 -6.45 -10.41 -6.68
N PHE A 347 -6.38 -11.67 -7.08
CA PHE A 347 -7.55 -12.45 -7.45
C PHE A 347 -7.34 -13.93 -7.14
N SER A 348 -8.44 -14.67 -7.00
CA SER A 348 -8.38 -16.12 -6.80
C SER A 348 -7.75 -16.79 -8.02
N CYS A 349 -6.80 -17.70 -7.80
CA CYS A 349 -6.19 -18.50 -8.87
C CYS A 349 -7.21 -19.33 -9.67
N SER A 350 -8.42 -19.51 -9.13
CA SER A 350 -9.53 -20.20 -9.80
C SER A 350 -10.28 -19.32 -10.81
N LEU A 351 -10.02 -18.00 -10.88
CA LEU A 351 -10.70 -17.13 -11.86
C LEU A 351 -10.10 -17.30 -13.25
N LEU A 352 -10.95 -17.31 -14.29
CA LEU A 352 -10.45 -17.22 -15.67
C LEU A 352 -9.85 -15.85 -15.85
N HIS A 353 -8.58 -15.79 -16.22
CA HIS A 353 -7.95 -14.52 -16.49
C HIS A 353 -7.01 -14.62 -17.69
N GLU A 354 -6.86 -13.48 -18.36
CA GLU A 354 -6.05 -13.36 -19.56
C GLU A 354 -5.30 -12.03 -19.57
N VAL A 355 -4.06 -12.06 -20.04
CA VAL A 355 -3.30 -10.84 -20.36
C VAL A 355 -3.40 -10.57 -21.85
N MET A 356 -3.95 -9.40 -22.21
CA MET A 356 -4.12 -8.96 -23.59
C MET A 356 -2.78 -8.76 -24.30
N GLY A 357 -2.79 -8.63 -25.64
CA GLY A 357 -1.58 -8.31 -26.40
C GLY A 357 -1.05 -6.91 -26.10
N MET A 358 0.28 -6.73 -26.15
CA MET A 358 0.91 -5.41 -26.16
C MET A 358 0.56 -4.64 -27.43
N ARG A 359 0.37 -3.33 -27.32
CA ARG A 359 0.19 -2.42 -28.47
C ARG A 359 1.38 -1.46 -28.63
N SER A 360 1.95 -0.98 -27.53
CA SER A 360 3.15 -0.13 -27.54
C SER A 360 3.93 -0.22 -26.23
N GLY A 361 5.23 0.03 -26.30
CA GLY A 361 6.13 0.00 -25.13
C GLY A 361 6.40 -1.42 -24.62
N SER A 362 6.78 -1.51 -23.34
CA SER A 362 7.12 -2.76 -22.67
C SER A 362 6.50 -2.74 -21.26
N ARG A 363 5.75 -3.78 -20.89
CA ARG A 363 5.11 -3.88 -19.58
C ARG A 363 5.98 -4.67 -18.62
N TYR A 364 6.23 -4.12 -17.44
CA TYR A 364 6.86 -4.82 -16.32
C TYR A 364 5.86 -5.04 -15.18
N ALA A 365 5.83 -6.26 -14.64
CA ALA A 365 5.00 -6.60 -13.49
C ALA A 365 5.74 -7.56 -12.54
N LEU A 366 5.60 -7.34 -11.23
CA LEU A 366 5.97 -8.34 -10.23
C LEU A 366 4.79 -9.30 -10.05
N LEU A 367 5.04 -10.60 -10.22
CA LEU A 367 4.07 -11.67 -10.05
C LEU A 367 4.37 -12.46 -8.78
N ALA A 368 3.31 -12.76 -8.03
CA ALA A 368 3.38 -13.65 -6.88
C ALA A 368 2.18 -14.60 -6.86
N PHE A 369 2.40 -15.81 -6.35
CA PHE A 369 1.33 -16.73 -6.01
C PHE A 369 1.34 -16.96 -4.49
N LEU A 370 0.22 -16.63 -3.85
CA LEU A 370 0.07 -16.61 -2.40
C LEU A 370 -0.84 -17.73 -1.94
N PHE A 371 -0.52 -18.30 -0.78
CA PHE A 371 -1.28 -19.36 -0.14
C PHE A 371 -0.97 -19.43 1.36
N GLY A 372 -1.67 -20.31 2.07
CA GLY A 372 -1.45 -20.54 3.48
C GLY A 372 -2.15 -21.79 3.96
N GLU A 373 -2.16 -22.00 5.26
CA GLU A 373 -3.03 -22.98 5.89
C GLU A 373 -4.49 -22.49 5.87
N ASN A 374 -5.45 -23.41 5.73
CA ASN A 374 -6.87 -23.12 5.88
C ASN A 374 -7.29 -23.19 7.36
#